data_AF-A0AAD7I877-F1
#
_entry.id   AF-A0AAD7I877-F1
#
_cell.length_a   1.000
_cell.length_b   1.000
_cell.length_c   1.000
_cell.angle_alpha   90.00
_cell.angle_beta   90.00
_cell.angle_gamma   90.00
#
_symmetry.space_group_name_H-M   'P 1'
#
loop_
_entity.id
_entity.type
_entity.pdbx_description
1 polymer ?
#
loop_
_entity_poly.entity_id
_entity_poly.type
_entity_poly.pdbx_seq_one_letter_code
_entity_poly.pdbx_strand_id
1 'polypeptide(L)'
;MSQGTSPSSIPIQPAAFFPPRNTNHPVPSGGHGTIPVPMAGPAPFWSNVGTVRNETTGHNLGSRGSTTSAIDSTSNSHILFGEFTQLNEQLDYMDDHDEHADIASGDRLIDDSLVNDLTGMEETNAEPHAAEPAQSSALHNQLVALQTRLMQEEAEHGKPLCYTRGDFFDRPPHPIFALETCKDTTGLKPEPLYWRKVFVWLPHLLPGHPETFKCVCNMPLTKNGRNTNPIARRVRAMPADFFLYTNCFICDPRRVKAPGPGCGKSFQGTDPHILEQMPEFVLTAFPGFISARGAISNEMSREMSNMFAKHFGPAPFAKLVSEIQHRFHADIELMYLGAAKFWGQRGIKPCSPFDDPNGYAGAPPSIQYLKGMFTDKVKAHRVFIDRDTASKPMTFAKTDHTFDYLKGVAGVKGEDIFNAAYSAGNEFEEIRAHSITPTKSLAYVKGMLEDIQEGLKNCNNPPTQILYTDSPQAERSFHESINQSLLKDVEPVTDWTDLPPFSRTSGVSAYSTSDSMSIEECANDILTHVIDHAWVVPSQLALIALAIKTDQQPGEATRLRLIQLRTVDKIYVFNVQSLSVCFGNF
;
A
#
# COMPACT_ATOMS: atom_id res chain seq x y z
N MET A 1 25.32 32.01 -29.30
CA MET A 1 23.94 31.56 -29.57
C MET A 1 23.96 30.04 -29.64
N SER A 2 23.80 29.38 -28.50
CA SER A 2 23.69 27.92 -28.38
C SER A 2 22.38 27.64 -27.66
N GLN A 3 21.43 27.02 -28.36
CA GLN A 3 20.15 26.63 -27.78
C GLN A 3 20.35 25.36 -26.94
N GLY A 4 20.17 25.48 -25.64
CA GLY A 4 20.07 24.35 -24.73
C GLY A 4 18.67 23.75 -24.81
N THR A 5 18.59 22.44 -25.07
CA THR A 5 17.37 21.65 -25.01
C THR A 5 17.04 21.34 -23.55
N SER A 6 15.89 21.84 -23.09
CA SER A 6 15.30 21.53 -21.79
C SER A 6 14.82 20.07 -21.74
N PRO A 7 14.96 19.35 -20.62
CA PRO A 7 14.42 18.00 -20.50
C PRO A 7 12.89 18.04 -20.40
N SER A 8 12.25 17.14 -21.15
CA SER A 8 10.80 16.94 -21.17
C SER A 8 10.32 16.46 -19.80
N SER A 9 9.49 17.27 -19.15
CA SER A 9 8.70 16.83 -18.01
C SER A 9 7.65 15.81 -18.48
N ILE A 10 7.77 14.58 -18.00
CA ILE A 10 6.72 13.57 -18.12
C ILE A 10 5.58 14.03 -17.21
N PRO A 11 4.35 14.24 -17.72
CA PRO A 11 3.23 14.57 -16.85
C PRO A 11 2.94 13.38 -15.94
N ILE A 12 2.99 13.60 -14.62
CA ILE A 12 2.50 12.66 -13.62
C ILE A 12 1.00 12.47 -13.88
N GLN A 13 0.64 11.31 -14.43
CA GLN A 13 -0.75 10.93 -14.65
C GLN A 13 -1.42 10.68 -13.28
N PRO A 14 -2.65 11.20 -13.04
CA PRO A 14 -3.44 10.74 -11.91
C PRO A 14 -3.74 9.25 -12.09
N ALA A 15 -3.42 8.44 -11.09
CA ALA A 15 -3.62 6.99 -11.13
C ALA A 15 -5.10 6.65 -11.41
N ALA A 16 -5.35 6.00 -12.55
CA ALA A 16 -6.67 5.51 -12.92
C ALA A 16 -7.16 4.42 -11.95
N PHE A 17 -8.45 4.48 -11.65
CA PHE A 17 -9.15 3.62 -10.70
C PHE A 17 -9.40 2.24 -11.29
N PHE A 18 -8.78 1.19 -10.74
CA PHE A 18 -9.12 -0.21 -11.03
C PHE A 18 -9.64 -0.88 -9.76
N PRO A 19 -10.90 -1.31 -9.71
CA PRO A 19 -11.44 -2.02 -8.55
C PRO A 19 -11.04 -3.52 -8.56
N PRO A 20 -11.04 -4.20 -7.40
CA PRO A 20 -10.56 -5.58 -7.28
C PRO A 20 -11.44 -6.59 -8.05
N ARG A 21 -10.81 -7.67 -8.56
CA ARG A 21 -11.53 -8.81 -9.18
C ARG A 21 -12.46 -9.46 -8.15
N ASN A 22 -13.76 -9.47 -8.45
CA ASN A 22 -14.78 -10.11 -7.63
C ASN A 22 -14.79 -11.63 -7.85
N THR A 23 -14.32 -12.42 -6.88
CA THR A 23 -14.41 -13.88 -6.87
C THR A 23 -15.66 -14.32 -6.11
N ASN A 24 -16.86 -14.12 -6.68
CA ASN A 24 -18.07 -14.75 -6.16
C ASN A 24 -19.04 -15.08 -7.30
N HIS A 25 -19.21 -16.38 -7.56
CA HIS A 25 -20.34 -16.93 -8.32
C HIS A 25 -21.48 -17.23 -7.35
N PRO A 26 -22.75 -16.92 -7.68
CA PRO A 26 -23.88 -17.42 -6.91
C PRO A 26 -23.99 -18.95 -7.11
N VAL A 27 -23.97 -19.70 -6.01
CA VAL A 27 -24.26 -21.14 -6.00
C VAL A 27 -25.77 -21.33 -6.14
N PRO A 28 -26.27 -22.10 -7.12
CA PRO A 28 -27.68 -22.45 -7.18
C PRO A 28 -28.00 -23.50 -6.11
N SER A 29 -29.08 -23.26 -5.37
CA SER A 29 -29.63 -24.17 -4.38
C SER A 29 -30.34 -25.35 -5.06
N GLY A 30 -29.94 -26.57 -4.69
CA GLY A 30 -30.77 -27.78 -4.81
C GLY A 30 -30.16 -28.94 -5.62
N GLY A 31 -29.91 -30.07 -4.94
CA GLY A 31 -29.74 -31.39 -5.56
C GLY A 31 -28.62 -32.23 -4.95
N HIS A 32 -28.98 -33.17 -4.08
CA HIS A 32 -28.07 -34.21 -3.58
C HIS A 32 -27.52 -35.06 -4.73
N GLY A 33 -26.21 -35.05 -4.90
CA GLY A 33 -25.48 -35.96 -5.79
C GLY A 33 -23.99 -35.95 -5.45
N THR A 34 -23.47 -37.08 -4.98
CA THR A 34 -22.05 -37.32 -4.67
C THR A 34 -21.20 -37.45 -5.93
N ILE A 35 -20.21 -36.57 -6.14
CA ILE A 35 -19.17 -36.65 -7.19
C ILE A 35 -17.82 -36.08 -6.64
N PRO A 36 -16.63 -36.61 -7.05
CA PRO A 36 -15.43 -36.66 -6.23
C PRO A 36 -14.47 -35.47 -6.41
N VAL A 37 -13.50 -35.40 -5.48
CA VAL A 37 -12.43 -34.39 -5.37
C VAL A 37 -11.47 -34.43 -6.55
N PRO A 38 -11.20 -33.32 -7.25
CA PRO A 38 -10.03 -33.17 -8.10
C PRO A 38 -8.91 -32.40 -7.39
N MET A 39 -7.70 -32.95 -7.46
CA MET A 39 -6.45 -32.29 -7.07
C MET A 39 -6.15 -31.11 -8.01
N ALA A 40 -5.82 -29.96 -7.43
CA ALA A 40 -5.35 -28.78 -8.15
C ALA A 40 -3.82 -28.84 -8.28
N GLY A 41 -3.32 -28.85 -9.51
CA GLY A 41 -1.92 -28.54 -9.84
C GLY A 41 -1.72 -27.02 -10.04
N PRO A 42 -0.47 -26.53 -10.00
CA PRO A 42 -0.18 -25.10 -10.11
C PRO A 42 -0.35 -24.60 -11.56
N ALA A 43 -0.98 -23.44 -11.70
CA ALA A 43 -1.18 -22.75 -12.97
C ALA A 43 0.07 -21.95 -13.39
N PRO A 44 0.43 -21.94 -14.69
CA PRO A 44 1.58 -21.19 -15.20
C PRO A 44 1.29 -19.70 -15.42
N PHE A 45 2.31 -18.89 -15.18
CA PHE A 45 2.41 -17.45 -15.45
C PHE A 45 2.41 -17.19 -16.96
N TRP A 46 1.59 -16.25 -17.44
CA TRP A 46 1.50 -15.88 -18.85
C TRP A 46 2.53 -14.79 -19.20
N SER A 47 3.47 -15.12 -20.08
CA SER A 47 4.26 -14.16 -20.86
C SER A 47 3.67 -14.05 -22.26
N ASN A 48 3.28 -12.84 -22.68
CA ASN A 48 2.93 -12.55 -24.08
C ASN A 48 3.69 -11.30 -24.51
N VAL A 49 4.75 -11.51 -25.31
CA VAL A 49 5.39 -10.47 -26.12
C VAL A 49 5.21 -10.86 -27.59
N GLY A 50 4.82 -9.88 -28.38
CA GLY A 50 4.23 -10.03 -29.71
C GLY A 50 5.15 -10.62 -30.78
N THR A 51 4.50 -11.24 -31.77
CA THR A 51 5.14 -11.75 -32.99
C THR A 51 4.95 -10.75 -34.12
N VAL A 52 6.06 -10.16 -34.56
CA VAL A 52 6.18 -9.51 -35.88
C VAL A 52 6.28 -10.62 -36.94
N ARG A 53 5.40 -10.59 -37.93
CA ARG A 53 5.50 -11.42 -39.15
C ARG A 53 6.54 -10.79 -40.09
N ASN A 54 7.48 -11.60 -40.58
CA ASN A 54 7.98 -11.44 -41.94
C ASN A 54 8.47 -12.76 -42.52
N GLU A 55 8.50 -12.75 -43.85
CA GLU A 55 8.32 -13.84 -44.79
C GLU A 55 9.51 -14.79 -44.98
N THR A 56 9.13 -16.04 -45.27
CA THR A 56 9.77 -17.04 -46.14
C THR A 56 11.03 -16.66 -46.92
N THR A 57 12.07 -17.50 -46.81
CA THR A 57 12.75 -18.12 -47.96
C THR A 57 13.56 -19.32 -47.49
N GLY A 58 13.37 -20.46 -48.13
CA GLY A 58 14.08 -21.70 -47.84
C GLY A 58 15.39 -21.82 -48.60
N HIS A 59 16.29 -22.69 -48.12
CA HIS A 59 17.12 -23.55 -48.94
C HIS A 59 17.72 -24.70 -48.11
N ASN A 60 17.74 -25.88 -48.74
CA ASN A 60 18.20 -27.17 -48.25
C ASN A 60 19.72 -27.27 -47.98
N LEU A 61 20.09 -28.21 -47.10
CA LEU A 61 21.07 -29.32 -47.25
C LEU A 61 21.99 -29.48 -46.04
N GLY A 62 22.08 -30.69 -45.49
CA GLY A 62 23.21 -31.09 -44.65
C GLY A 62 22.93 -32.21 -43.63
N SER A 63 23.01 -33.45 -44.10
CA SER A 63 22.95 -34.71 -43.35
C SER A 63 24.01 -34.88 -42.24
N ARG A 64 23.60 -35.52 -41.13
CA ARG A 64 24.28 -36.52 -40.25
C ARG A 64 23.80 -36.28 -38.80
N GLY A 65 23.02 -37.13 -38.15
CA GLY A 65 23.13 -38.57 -37.99
C GLY A 65 23.66 -38.85 -36.57
N SER A 66 22.79 -39.14 -35.60
CA SER A 66 22.99 -40.21 -34.60
C SER A 66 21.83 -40.24 -33.59
N THR A 67 21.25 -41.43 -33.47
CA THR A 67 20.54 -42.04 -32.33
C THR A 67 20.50 -41.28 -30.99
N THR A 68 19.29 -40.97 -30.51
CA THR A 68 18.99 -40.86 -29.07
C THR A 68 17.70 -41.58 -28.74
N SER A 69 17.85 -42.55 -27.83
CA SER A 69 16.84 -43.37 -27.20
C SER A 69 16.00 -42.56 -26.21
N ALA A 70 14.71 -42.86 -26.19
CA ALA A 70 13.75 -42.41 -25.20
C ALA A 70 14.13 -42.84 -23.78
N ILE A 71 14.06 -41.91 -22.83
CA ILE A 71 13.94 -42.20 -21.40
C ILE A 71 12.84 -41.30 -20.84
N ASP A 72 11.72 -41.94 -20.50
CA ASP A 72 10.71 -41.47 -19.56
C ASP A 72 11.30 -41.40 -18.15
N SER A 73 11.03 -40.33 -17.41
CA SER A 73 10.55 -40.43 -16.01
C SER A 73 10.39 -39.06 -15.35
N THR A 74 9.17 -38.84 -14.88
CA THR A 74 8.78 -37.89 -13.84
C THR A 74 9.55 -38.12 -12.54
N SER A 75 10.44 -37.20 -12.17
CA SER A 75 11.11 -37.18 -10.85
C SER A 75 10.32 -36.30 -9.88
N ASN A 76 9.49 -36.93 -9.04
CA ASN A 76 9.01 -36.30 -7.80
C ASN A 76 10.15 -36.34 -6.78
N SER A 77 10.80 -35.21 -6.54
CA SER A 77 11.81 -35.06 -5.49
C SER A 77 11.13 -34.99 -4.12
N HIS A 78 10.96 -36.13 -3.47
CA HIS A 78 10.70 -36.18 -2.03
C HIS A 78 12.02 -35.96 -1.31
N ILE A 79 12.09 -34.92 -0.46
CA ILE A 79 13.18 -34.70 0.48
C ILE A 79 13.30 -35.96 1.33
N LEU A 80 14.46 -36.62 1.28
CA LEU A 80 14.67 -37.84 2.03
C LEU A 80 14.77 -37.49 3.52
N PHE A 81 14.31 -38.40 4.39
CA PHE A 81 14.32 -38.18 5.84
C PHE A 81 15.70 -37.76 6.38
N GLY A 82 16.79 -38.26 5.77
CA GLY A 82 18.15 -37.84 6.11
C GLY A 82 18.48 -36.38 5.75
N GLU A 83 17.93 -35.86 4.64
CA GLU A 83 18.09 -34.45 4.26
C GLU A 83 17.30 -33.53 5.20
N PHE A 84 16.14 -33.98 5.68
CA PHE A 84 15.34 -33.27 6.69
C PHE A 84 16.05 -33.22 8.04
N THR A 85 16.65 -34.33 8.49
CA THR A 85 17.46 -34.35 9.72
C THR A 85 18.67 -33.44 9.60
N GLN A 86 19.36 -33.45 8.47
CA GLN A 86 20.51 -32.58 8.23
C GLN A 86 20.13 -31.10 8.21
N LEU A 87 18.95 -30.76 7.68
CA LEU A 87 18.45 -29.39 7.68
C LEU A 87 18.12 -28.90 9.11
N ASN A 88 17.53 -29.75 9.94
CA ASN A 88 17.27 -29.43 11.34
C ASN A 88 18.56 -29.27 12.14
N GLU A 89 19.54 -30.16 11.95
CA GLU A 89 20.85 -30.03 12.61
C GLU A 89 21.58 -28.75 12.19
N GLN A 90 21.42 -28.31 10.94
CA GLN A 90 21.95 -27.02 10.48
C GLN A 90 21.22 -25.81 11.07
N LEU A 91 19.90 -25.90 11.26
CA LEU A 91 19.10 -24.85 11.90
C LEU A 91 19.47 -24.72 13.38
N ASP A 92 19.55 -25.82 14.11
CA ASP A 92 19.95 -25.84 15.53
C ASP A 92 21.38 -25.29 15.69
N TYR A 93 22.30 -25.67 14.80
CA TYR A 93 23.67 -25.14 14.80
C TYR A 93 23.72 -23.62 14.57
N MET A 94 22.88 -23.09 13.67
CA MET A 94 22.81 -21.66 13.40
C MET A 94 22.23 -20.88 14.58
N ASP A 95 21.24 -21.42 15.29
CA ASP A 95 20.64 -20.79 16.47
C ASP A 95 21.63 -20.75 17.64
N ASP A 96 22.39 -21.83 17.85
CA ASP A 96 23.39 -21.95 18.92
C ASP A 96 24.66 -21.09 18.69
N HIS A 97 24.90 -20.63 17.45
CA HIS A 97 26.10 -19.88 17.08
C HIS A 97 25.81 -18.47 16.54
N ASP A 98 24.58 -17.98 16.67
CA ASP A 98 24.24 -16.60 16.34
C ASP A 98 24.77 -15.67 17.43
N GLU A 99 25.94 -15.06 17.19
CA GLU A 99 26.61 -14.10 18.08
C GLU A 99 25.78 -12.82 18.33
N HIS A 100 24.63 -12.67 17.66
CA HIS A 100 23.69 -11.58 17.83
C HIS A 100 22.35 -12.00 18.48
N ALA A 101 22.20 -13.26 18.91
CA ALA A 101 21.00 -13.73 19.62
C ALA A 101 20.68 -12.88 20.87
N ASP A 102 21.71 -12.33 21.51
CA ASP A 102 21.58 -11.49 22.71
C ASP A 102 20.92 -10.12 22.40
N ILE A 103 21.06 -9.59 21.18
CA ILE A 103 20.45 -8.31 20.78
C ILE A 103 18.93 -8.45 20.64
N ALA A 104 18.43 -9.63 20.24
CA ALA A 104 17.00 -9.91 20.15
C ALA A 104 16.31 -10.06 21.53
N SER A 105 17.07 -10.24 22.60
CA SER A 105 16.53 -10.44 23.95
C SER A 105 16.33 -9.14 24.77
N GLY A 106 16.92 -8.03 24.33
CA GLY A 106 17.13 -6.83 25.14
C GLY A 106 15.97 -5.84 25.29
N ASP A 107 15.00 -5.80 24.36
CA ASP A 107 13.90 -4.82 24.39
C ASP A 107 12.52 -5.50 24.35
N ARG A 108 12.12 -6.06 25.49
CA ARG A 108 10.75 -6.59 25.72
C ARG A 108 9.80 -5.60 26.39
N LEU A 109 10.12 -4.31 26.39
CA LEU A 109 9.17 -3.25 26.77
C LEU A 109 8.73 -2.51 25.51
N ILE A 110 8.14 -3.26 24.58
CA ILE A 110 7.27 -2.67 23.58
C ILE A 110 6.02 -2.23 24.34
N ASP A 111 5.57 -1.01 24.09
CA ASP A 111 4.29 -0.49 24.59
C ASP A 111 3.16 -1.42 24.14
N ASP A 112 2.76 -2.32 25.04
CA ASP A 112 1.70 -3.32 24.86
C ASP A 112 0.34 -2.70 24.47
N SER A 113 0.19 -1.38 24.49
CA SER A 113 -1.01 -0.71 23.98
C SER A 113 -1.16 -0.82 22.45
N LEU A 114 -0.07 -0.95 21.69
CA LEU A 114 -0.12 -1.12 20.23
C LEU A 114 -0.37 -2.57 19.81
N VAL A 115 0.05 -3.54 20.63
CA VAL A 115 -0.06 -4.97 20.33
C VAL A 115 -1.40 -5.55 20.79
N ASN A 116 -1.95 -5.08 21.91
CA ASN A 116 -3.29 -5.49 22.37
C ASN A 116 -4.41 -5.08 21.39
N ASP A 117 -4.21 -4.04 20.57
CA ASP A 117 -5.14 -3.66 19.50
C ASP A 117 -5.07 -4.61 18.27
N LEU A 118 -4.00 -5.40 18.13
CA LEU A 118 -3.80 -6.35 17.02
C LEU A 118 -4.19 -7.79 17.36
N THR A 119 -4.07 -8.20 18.63
CA THR A 119 -4.33 -9.57 19.10
C THR A 119 -5.63 -9.71 19.91
N GLY A 120 -6.34 -8.60 20.17
CA GLY A 120 -7.60 -8.56 20.92
C GLY A 120 -8.80 -9.11 20.15
N MET A 121 -9.02 -10.42 20.28
CA MET A 121 -10.28 -11.17 20.08
C MET A 121 -10.88 -11.17 18.66
N GLU A 122 -11.32 -12.37 18.26
CA GLU A 122 -12.27 -12.61 17.17
C GLU A 122 -13.63 -11.96 17.47
N GLU A 123 -13.69 -10.63 17.54
CA GLU A 123 -14.95 -9.95 17.32
C GLU A 123 -15.29 -10.13 15.84
N THR A 124 -16.15 -11.11 15.59
CA THR A 124 -16.89 -11.35 14.37
C THR A 124 -17.85 -10.19 14.07
N ASN A 125 -17.36 -8.95 14.08
CA ASN A 125 -18.06 -7.78 13.60
C ASN A 125 -17.89 -7.69 12.08
N ALA A 126 -18.31 -8.75 11.37
CA ALA A 126 -18.84 -8.52 10.05
C ALA A 126 -19.95 -7.48 10.24
N GLU A 127 -19.89 -6.31 9.58
CA GLU A 127 -21.01 -5.35 9.49
C GLU A 127 -21.96 -5.86 8.39
N PRO A 128 -22.90 -6.82 8.60
CA PRO A 128 -23.65 -7.42 7.51
C PRO A 128 -24.97 -6.67 7.32
N HIS A 129 -25.32 -5.74 8.22
CA HIS A 129 -26.65 -5.17 8.37
C HIS A 129 -26.71 -3.64 8.28
N ALA A 130 -25.57 -2.93 8.25
CA ALA A 130 -25.57 -1.46 8.24
C ALA A 130 -25.71 -0.84 6.83
N ALA A 131 -25.75 -1.66 5.77
CA ALA A 131 -25.81 -1.16 4.40
C ALA A 131 -27.24 -0.72 3.99
N GLU A 132 -28.28 -1.36 4.52
CA GLU A 132 -29.67 -1.10 4.13
C GLU A 132 -30.39 -0.28 5.21
N PRO A 133 -31.09 0.81 4.85
CA PRO A 133 -32.00 1.46 5.78
C PRO A 133 -33.12 0.49 6.19
N ALA A 134 -33.56 0.55 7.45
CA ALA A 134 -34.69 -0.24 7.91
C ALA A 134 -35.93 0.03 7.03
N GLN A 135 -36.72 -1.01 6.76
CA GLN A 135 -37.95 -0.88 5.98
C GLN A 135 -38.86 0.16 6.66
N SER A 136 -39.41 1.08 5.88
CA SER A 136 -40.22 2.22 6.34
C SER A 136 -39.50 3.33 7.10
N SER A 137 -38.17 3.27 7.26
CA SER A 137 -37.38 4.39 7.82
C SER A 137 -37.49 5.65 6.95
N ALA A 138 -37.19 6.82 7.53
CA ALA A 138 -37.16 8.08 6.78
C ALA A 138 -36.24 8.02 5.55
N LEU A 139 -35.09 7.34 5.68
CA LEU A 139 -34.14 7.11 4.60
C LEU A 139 -34.66 6.14 3.53
N HIS A 140 -35.32 5.04 3.93
CA HIS A 140 -35.93 4.12 2.97
C HIS A 140 -37.00 4.84 2.14
N ASN A 141 -37.87 5.61 2.79
CA ASN A 141 -38.91 6.39 2.13
C ASN A 141 -38.31 7.44 1.17
N GLN A 142 -37.22 8.10 1.58
CA GLN A 142 -36.47 9.00 0.71
C GLN A 142 -35.97 8.29 -0.55
N LEU A 143 -35.37 7.10 -0.42
CA LEU A 143 -34.83 6.33 -1.54
C LEU A 143 -35.92 5.81 -2.48
N VAL A 144 -37.07 5.38 -1.96
CA VAL A 144 -38.23 4.97 -2.77
C VAL A 144 -38.80 6.16 -3.55
N ALA A 145 -38.96 7.30 -2.90
CA ALA A 145 -39.43 8.53 -3.55
C ALA A 145 -38.45 9.00 -4.63
N LEU A 146 -37.14 8.96 -4.33
CA LEU A 146 -36.08 9.29 -5.29
C LEU A 146 -36.11 8.32 -6.48
N GLN A 147 -36.16 7.02 -6.26
CA GLN A 147 -36.18 6.02 -7.34
C GLN A 147 -37.36 6.27 -8.27
N THR A 148 -38.55 6.49 -7.71
CA THR A 148 -39.78 6.78 -8.47
C THR A 148 -39.62 8.06 -9.30
N ARG A 149 -39.15 9.15 -8.68
CA ARG A 149 -38.89 10.41 -9.37
C ARG A 149 -37.86 10.25 -10.50
N LEU A 150 -36.73 9.58 -10.25
CA LEU A 150 -35.70 9.33 -11.26
C LEU A 150 -36.21 8.45 -12.41
N MET A 151 -37.22 7.60 -12.21
CA MET A 151 -37.87 6.87 -13.31
C MET A 151 -38.70 7.80 -14.18
N GLN A 152 -39.46 8.70 -13.55
CA GLN A 152 -40.25 9.70 -14.24
C GLN A 152 -39.35 10.69 -15.02
N GLU A 153 -38.30 11.21 -14.40
CA GLU A 153 -37.33 12.11 -15.05
C GLU A 153 -36.63 11.43 -16.25
N GLU A 154 -36.25 10.15 -16.13
CA GLU A 154 -35.66 9.38 -17.25
C GLU A 154 -36.69 9.19 -18.39
N ALA A 155 -37.97 9.00 -18.08
CA ALA A 155 -39.03 8.86 -19.08
C ALA A 155 -39.38 10.19 -19.78
N GLU A 156 -39.42 11.30 -19.03
CA GLU A 156 -39.83 12.61 -19.54
C GLU A 156 -38.68 13.37 -20.22
N HIS A 157 -37.46 13.25 -19.70
CA HIS A 157 -36.31 14.05 -20.13
C HIS A 157 -35.15 13.22 -20.70
N GLY A 158 -35.27 11.88 -20.69
CA GLY A 158 -34.20 10.97 -21.11
C GLY A 158 -33.03 10.85 -20.13
N LYS A 159 -33.00 11.67 -19.06
CA LYS A 159 -31.95 11.66 -18.03
C LYS A 159 -32.43 12.29 -16.71
N PRO A 160 -31.79 11.97 -15.58
CA PRO A 160 -32.02 12.67 -14.32
C PRO A 160 -31.85 14.18 -14.40
N LEU A 161 -32.69 14.94 -13.69
CA LEU A 161 -32.60 16.39 -13.63
C LEU A 161 -31.30 16.87 -12.96
N CYS A 162 -30.69 16.07 -12.07
CA CYS A 162 -29.37 16.40 -11.52
C CYS A 162 -28.31 16.51 -12.64
N TYR A 163 -28.36 15.64 -13.66
CA TYR A 163 -27.42 15.71 -14.79
C TYR A 163 -27.65 16.94 -15.65
N THR A 164 -28.91 17.37 -15.82
CA THR A 164 -29.23 18.64 -16.51
C THR A 164 -28.67 19.85 -15.78
N ARG A 165 -28.56 19.79 -14.45
CA ARG A 165 -27.93 20.84 -13.62
C ARG A 165 -26.39 20.75 -13.61
N GLY A 166 -25.79 19.78 -14.29
CA GLY A 166 -24.34 19.55 -14.28
C GLY A 166 -23.84 18.93 -12.97
N ASP A 167 -24.66 18.10 -12.31
CA ASP A 167 -24.32 17.49 -11.03
C ASP A 167 -24.65 16.00 -10.99
N PHE A 168 -23.92 15.23 -10.19
CA PHE A 168 -24.21 13.82 -9.92
C PHE A 168 -25.07 13.63 -8.66
N PHE A 169 -25.05 14.60 -7.75
CA PHE A 169 -25.77 14.49 -6.50
C PHE A 169 -27.19 15.01 -6.61
N ASP A 170 -28.14 14.16 -6.26
CA ASP A 170 -29.45 14.59 -5.80
C ASP A 170 -29.36 14.92 -4.31
N ARG A 171 -29.49 16.20 -3.98
CA ARG A 171 -29.34 16.69 -2.61
C ARG A 171 -30.71 16.96 -2.00
N PRO A 172 -30.93 16.59 -0.72
CA PRO A 172 -32.09 17.07 0.00
C PRO A 172 -32.04 18.61 0.10
N PRO A 173 -33.18 19.27 0.33
CA PRO A 173 -33.21 20.69 0.65
C PRO A 173 -32.27 21.00 1.81
N HIS A 174 -31.64 22.17 1.78
CA HIS A 174 -30.82 22.62 2.91
C HIS A 174 -31.66 22.62 4.19
N PRO A 175 -31.11 22.21 5.36
CA PRO A 175 -31.84 22.13 6.63
C PRO A 175 -32.74 23.33 6.95
N ILE A 176 -32.26 24.55 6.70
CA ILE A 176 -33.03 25.80 6.88
C ILE A 176 -34.33 25.79 6.06
N PHE A 177 -34.24 25.49 4.76
CA PHE A 177 -35.40 25.47 3.86
C PHE A 177 -36.31 24.26 4.09
N ALA A 178 -35.74 23.13 4.52
CA ALA A 178 -36.52 21.97 4.92
C ALA A 178 -37.40 22.30 6.12
N LEU A 179 -36.84 22.96 7.14
CA LEU A 179 -37.58 23.37 8.34
C LEU A 179 -38.65 24.42 8.04
N GLU A 180 -38.34 25.38 7.19
CA GLU A 180 -39.31 26.39 6.73
C GLU A 180 -40.50 25.74 6.01
N THR A 181 -40.24 24.80 5.11
CA THR A 181 -41.29 24.05 4.40
C THR A 181 -42.16 23.21 5.35
N CYS A 182 -41.54 22.56 6.34
CA CYS A 182 -42.25 21.72 7.31
C CYS A 182 -43.16 22.52 8.23
N LYS A 183 -42.73 23.73 8.63
CA LYS A 183 -43.51 24.63 9.48
C LYS A 183 -44.91 24.87 8.93
N ASP A 184 -45.01 25.15 7.63
CA ASP A 184 -46.27 25.56 7.01
C ASP A 184 -47.17 24.37 6.64
N THR A 185 -46.59 23.20 6.38
CA THR A 185 -47.31 22.05 5.80
C THR A 185 -47.73 21.01 6.83
N THR A 186 -46.82 20.58 7.71
CA THR A 186 -47.04 19.39 8.55
C THR A 186 -46.70 19.60 10.02
N GLY A 187 -46.34 20.83 10.40
CA GLY A 187 -45.66 21.11 11.65
C GLY A 187 -44.19 20.72 11.59
N LEU A 188 -43.42 21.26 12.55
CA LEU A 188 -41.98 21.04 12.60
C LEU A 188 -41.67 19.57 12.91
N LYS A 189 -40.88 18.95 12.04
CA LYS A 189 -40.54 17.52 12.06
C LYS A 189 -39.05 17.34 11.76
N PRO A 190 -38.33 16.47 12.49
CA PRO A 190 -36.90 16.31 12.29
C PRO A 190 -36.55 15.40 11.09
N GLU A 191 -37.48 14.56 10.61
CA GLU A 191 -37.19 13.54 9.59
C GLU A 191 -36.58 14.09 8.28
N PRO A 192 -37.01 15.25 7.74
CA PRO A 192 -36.39 15.82 6.54
C PRO A 192 -34.93 16.25 6.73
N LEU A 193 -34.49 16.45 7.98
CA LEU A 193 -33.10 16.72 8.31
C LEU A 193 -32.22 15.47 8.28
N TYR A 194 -32.83 14.27 8.31
CA TYR A 194 -32.10 13.00 8.30
C TYR A 194 -31.75 12.57 6.88
N TRP A 195 -32.42 13.15 5.88
CA TRP A 195 -32.20 12.83 4.48
C TRP A 195 -30.73 12.99 4.09
N ARG A 196 -30.23 12.04 3.32
CA ARG A 196 -28.85 12.04 2.84
C ARG A 196 -28.78 12.44 1.38
N LYS A 197 -27.62 12.93 0.96
CA LYS A 197 -27.34 13.11 -0.47
C LYS A 197 -27.35 11.74 -1.15
N VAL A 198 -27.79 11.71 -2.41
CA VAL A 198 -27.72 10.51 -3.23
C VAL A 198 -26.91 10.81 -4.48
N PHE A 199 -25.78 10.12 -4.61
CA PHE A 199 -24.97 10.14 -5.82
C PHE A 199 -25.63 9.23 -6.87
N VAL A 200 -26.13 9.84 -7.94
CA VAL A 200 -26.83 9.15 -9.02
C VAL A 200 -25.80 8.73 -10.08
N TRP A 201 -25.50 7.44 -10.16
CA TRP A 201 -24.56 6.86 -11.11
C TRP A 201 -25.29 5.94 -12.09
N LEU A 202 -25.61 6.44 -13.28
CA LEU A 202 -26.28 5.69 -14.34
C LEU A 202 -25.37 5.61 -15.56
N PRO A 203 -24.46 4.60 -15.64
CA PRO A 203 -23.40 4.53 -16.65
C PRO A 203 -23.87 4.73 -18.10
N HIS A 204 -25.06 4.22 -18.45
CA HIS A 204 -25.63 4.32 -19.80
C HIS A 204 -26.13 5.72 -20.18
N LEU A 205 -26.07 6.69 -19.26
CA LEU A 205 -26.46 8.09 -19.49
C LEU A 205 -25.27 9.05 -19.33
N LEU A 206 -24.06 8.55 -19.04
CA LEU A 206 -22.89 9.38 -18.77
C LEU A 206 -22.13 9.73 -20.05
N PRO A 207 -21.51 10.93 -20.14
CA PRO A 207 -20.74 11.31 -21.32
C PRO A 207 -19.66 10.28 -21.68
N GLY A 208 -19.60 9.88 -22.96
CA GLY A 208 -18.59 8.94 -23.44
C GLY A 208 -18.84 7.48 -23.06
N HIS A 209 -20.02 7.13 -22.52
CA HIS A 209 -20.39 5.72 -22.34
C HIS A 209 -20.27 4.95 -23.68
N PRO A 210 -19.88 3.66 -23.66
CA PRO A 210 -19.86 2.86 -24.87
C PRO A 210 -21.28 2.68 -25.43
N GLU A 211 -21.43 2.48 -26.74
CA GLU A 211 -22.74 2.19 -27.36
C GLU A 211 -23.45 1.03 -26.67
N THR A 212 -22.68 0.00 -26.30
CA THR A 212 -23.14 -1.10 -25.47
C THR A 212 -22.03 -1.54 -24.53
N PHE A 213 -22.34 -1.71 -23.24
CA PHE A 213 -21.47 -2.45 -22.33
C PHE A 213 -21.40 -3.91 -22.75
N LYS A 214 -20.24 -4.54 -22.59
CA LYS A 214 -20.00 -5.95 -22.92
C LYS A 214 -19.90 -6.78 -21.65
N CYS A 215 -20.38 -8.01 -21.71
CA CYS A 215 -20.21 -9.03 -20.68
C CYS A 215 -18.80 -9.64 -20.75
N VAL A 216 -18.40 -10.38 -19.72
CA VAL A 216 -17.21 -11.26 -19.74
C VAL A 216 -17.22 -12.28 -20.91
N CYS A 217 -18.39 -12.70 -21.40
CA CYS A 217 -18.50 -13.54 -22.60
C CYS A 217 -18.49 -12.73 -23.91
N ASN A 218 -18.09 -11.45 -23.85
CA ASN A 218 -18.05 -10.48 -24.94
C ASN A 218 -19.41 -10.14 -25.57
N MET A 219 -20.51 -10.68 -25.04
CA MET A 219 -21.87 -10.36 -25.48
C MET A 219 -22.32 -9.01 -24.93
N PRO A 220 -23.04 -8.19 -25.71
CA PRO A 220 -23.58 -6.91 -25.24
C PRO A 220 -24.55 -7.11 -24.06
N LEU A 221 -24.49 -6.22 -23.08
CA LEU A 221 -25.36 -6.16 -21.93
C LEU A 221 -26.59 -5.30 -22.22
N THR A 222 -27.71 -5.64 -21.60
CA THR A 222 -28.96 -4.87 -21.63
C THR A 222 -29.31 -4.39 -20.24
N LYS A 223 -30.04 -3.27 -20.13
CA LYS A 223 -30.54 -2.75 -18.85
C LYS A 223 -31.46 -3.79 -18.20
N ASN A 224 -31.19 -4.15 -16.95
CA ASN A 224 -31.94 -5.13 -16.16
C ASN A 224 -32.65 -4.45 -14.97
N GLY A 225 -33.35 -3.36 -15.25
CA GLY A 225 -34.02 -2.59 -14.21
C GLY A 225 -33.05 -1.90 -13.25
N ARG A 226 -33.51 -1.74 -12.01
CA ARG A 226 -32.85 -1.00 -10.92
C ARG A 226 -32.79 -1.90 -9.70
N ASN A 227 -31.85 -1.64 -8.79
CA ASN A 227 -31.81 -2.38 -7.53
C ASN A 227 -33.05 -2.10 -6.69
N THR A 228 -33.55 -3.16 -6.05
CA THR A 228 -34.64 -3.08 -5.07
C THR A 228 -34.14 -3.40 -3.67
N ASN A 229 -33.10 -4.23 -3.52
CA ASN A 229 -32.51 -4.56 -2.24
C ASN A 229 -30.96 -4.65 -2.31
N PRO A 230 -30.22 -3.61 -1.89
CA PRO A 230 -30.72 -2.29 -1.47
C PRO A 230 -31.07 -1.41 -2.67
N ILE A 231 -32.02 -0.47 -2.53
CA ILE A 231 -32.34 0.53 -3.57
C ILE A 231 -31.08 1.33 -3.97
N ALA A 232 -30.27 1.71 -2.99
CA ALA A 232 -29.01 2.39 -3.16
C ALA A 232 -28.01 1.91 -2.10
N ARG A 233 -26.73 1.82 -2.46
CA ARG A 233 -25.68 1.39 -1.54
C ARG A 233 -25.27 2.53 -0.63
N ARG A 234 -25.21 2.32 0.68
CA ARG A 234 -24.65 3.30 1.62
C ARG A 234 -23.13 3.44 1.41
N VAL A 235 -22.64 4.67 1.32
CA VAL A 235 -21.21 5.01 1.23
C VAL A 235 -20.81 5.76 2.49
N ARG A 236 -19.84 5.21 3.22
CA ARG A 236 -19.32 5.81 4.45
C ARG A 236 -18.54 7.08 4.14
N ALA A 237 -18.88 8.17 4.80
CA ALA A 237 -18.26 9.46 4.58
C ALA A 237 -18.27 10.33 5.84
N MET A 238 -17.51 11.43 5.77
CA MET A 238 -17.48 12.47 6.80
C MET A 238 -17.89 13.82 6.17
N PRO A 239 -18.74 14.62 6.84
CA PRO A 239 -19.30 14.39 8.17
C PRO A 239 -20.54 13.49 8.22
N ALA A 240 -21.07 13.06 7.06
CA ALA A 240 -22.22 12.17 7.00
C ALA A 240 -22.17 11.26 5.78
N ASP A 241 -22.70 10.04 5.94
CA ASP A 241 -22.87 9.06 4.88
C ASP A 241 -23.76 9.60 3.74
N PHE A 242 -23.57 9.06 2.54
CA PHE A 242 -24.45 9.29 1.39
C PHE A 242 -24.83 7.96 0.74
N PHE A 243 -25.80 7.99 -0.18
CA PHE A 243 -26.20 6.80 -0.93
C PHE A 243 -25.67 6.85 -2.37
N LEU A 244 -25.25 5.70 -2.89
CA LEU A 244 -24.86 5.49 -4.27
C LEU A 244 -25.96 4.71 -4.99
N TYR A 245 -26.64 5.39 -5.89
CA TYR A 245 -27.74 4.85 -6.68
C TYR A 245 -27.26 4.46 -8.08
N THR A 246 -27.59 3.23 -8.52
CA THR A 246 -27.20 2.71 -9.82
C THR A 246 -28.26 1.79 -10.42
N ASN A 247 -28.18 1.54 -11.73
CA ASN A 247 -28.93 0.50 -12.42
C ASN A 247 -28.20 -0.85 -12.43
N CYS A 248 -28.89 -1.88 -12.91
CA CYS A 248 -28.33 -3.19 -13.19
C CYS A 248 -28.29 -3.46 -14.70
N PHE A 249 -27.35 -4.30 -15.10
CA PHE A 249 -27.19 -4.80 -16.45
C PHE A 249 -27.29 -6.33 -16.44
N ILE A 250 -27.76 -6.93 -17.54
CA ILE A 250 -27.82 -8.39 -17.72
C ILE A 250 -27.32 -8.79 -19.10
N CYS A 251 -26.59 -9.89 -19.15
CA CYS A 251 -26.26 -10.59 -20.37
C CYS A 251 -27.44 -11.50 -20.74
N ASP A 252 -28.45 -10.93 -21.41
CA ASP A 252 -29.75 -11.59 -21.63
C ASP A 252 -29.63 -12.95 -22.35
N PRO A 253 -29.93 -14.07 -21.67
CA PRO A 253 -29.88 -15.41 -22.26
C PRO A 253 -31.02 -15.67 -23.25
N ARG A 254 -32.07 -14.84 -23.23
CA ARG A 254 -33.23 -14.94 -24.13
C ARG A 254 -33.03 -14.18 -25.42
N ARG A 255 -31.86 -13.57 -25.63
CA ARG A 255 -31.54 -12.83 -26.85
C ARG A 255 -31.55 -13.78 -28.06
N VAL A 256 -32.52 -13.57 -28.95
CA VAL A 256 -32.69 -14.36 -30.18
C VAL A 256 -31.82 -13.84 -31.33
N LYS A 257 -31.48 -12.53 -31.33
CA LYS A 257 -30.73 -11.88 -32.40
C LYS A 257 -29.21 -11.99 -32.20
N ALA A 258 -28.45 -11.88 -33.29
CA ALA A 258 -26.99 -11.80 -33.27
C ALA A 258 -26.50 -10.76 -32.22
N PRO A 259 -25.44 -11.07 -31.44
CA PRO A 259 -24.50 -12.18 -31.63
C PRO A 259 -24.94 -13.54 -31.06
N GLY A 260 -26.20 -13.68 -30.60
CA GLY A 260 -26.74 -14.90 -30.01
C GLY A 260 -27.20 -14.72 -28.55
N PRO A 261 -27.54 -15.80 -27.84
CA PRO A 261 -27.96 -15.73 -26.44
C PRO A 261 -26.80 -15.33 -25.52
N GLY A 262 -27.09 -14.51 -24.51
CA GLY A 262 -26.16 -14.16 -23.45
C GLY A 262 -25.97 -15.27 -22.41
N CYS A 263 -25.03 -15.08 -21.48
CA CYS A 263 -24.71 -16.07 -20.45
C CYS A 263 -25.56 -15.95 -19.17
N GLY A 264 -26.53 -15.03 -19.10
CA GLY A 264 -27.40 -14.85 -17.93
C GLY A 264 -26.79 -14.05 -16.76
N LYS A 265 -25.49 -13.72 -16.80
CA LYS A 265 -24.84 -12.95 -15.74
C LYS A 265 -25.41 -11.54 -15.65
N SER A 266 -25.59 -11.05 -14.42
CA SER A 266 -25.97 -9.67 -14.12
C SER A 266 -24.80 -8.90 -13.52
N PHE A 267 -24.77 -7.59 -13.77
CA PHE A 267 -23.73 -6.68 -13.30
C PHE A 267 -24.40 -5.44 -12.69
N GLN A 268 -23.85 -4.94 -11.60
CA GLN A 268 -24.22 -3.63 -11.08
C GLN A 268 -23.56 -2.54 -11.94
N GLY A 269 -24.17 -1.37 -12.09
CA GLY A 269 -23.50 -0.25 -12.78
C GLY A 269 -22.23 0.25 -12.06
N THR A 270 -22.03 -0.18 -10.82
CA THR A 270 -20.81 0.04 -10.02
C THR A 270 -19.87 -1.17 -10.03
N ASP A 271 -20.18 -2.21 -10.81
CA ASP A 271 -19.34 -3.41 -10.91
C ASP A 271 -18.01 -3.06 -11.61
N PRO A 272 -16.86 -3.59 -11.13
CA PRO A 272 -15.55 -3.45 -11.77
C PRO A 272 -15.57 -3.57 -13.28
N HIS A 273 -16.23 -4.60 -13.79
CA HIS A 273 -16.29 -4.92 -15.20
C HIS A 273 -17.04 -3.85 -16.01
N ILE A 274 -18.02 -3.18 -15.41
CA ILE A 274 -18.73 -2.06 -16.04
C ILE A 274 -17.90 -0.78 -15.98
N LEU A 275 -17.27 -0.51 -14.83
CA LEU A 275 -16.44 0.67 -14.64
C LEU A 275 -15.23 0.67 -15.59
N GLU A 276 -14.55 -0.46 -15.78
CA GLU A 276 -13.40 -0.59 -16.70
C GLU A 276 -13.72 -0.26 -18.17
N GLN A 277 -14.99 -0.28 -18.56
CA GLN A 277 -15.44 0.06 -19.91
C GLN A 277 -15.78 1.54 -20.09
N MET A 278 -15.72 2.32 -19.01
CA MET A 278 -15.99 3.77 -19.03
C MET A 278 -14.72 4.56 -19.35
N PRO A 279 -14.85 5.75 -19.97
CA PRO A 279 -13.73 6.66 -20.13
C PRO A 279 -13.13 7.09 -18.79
N GLU A 280 -11.82 7.24 -18.74
CA GLU A 280 -11.07 7.58 -17.53
C GLU A 280 -11.57 8.84 -16.85
N PHE A 281 -11.84 9.92 -17.60
CA PHE A 281 -12.33 11.19 -17.03
C PHE A 281 -13.67 11.06 -16.31
N VAL A 282 -14.50 10.08 -16.70
CA VAL A 282 -15.77 9.78 -16.02
C VAL A 282 -15.52 8.99 -14.74
N LEU A 283 -14.59 8.03 -14.78
CA LEU A 283 -14.19 7.25 -13.61
C LEU A 283 -13.55 8.12 -12.53
N THR A 284 -12.79 9.15 -12.90
CA THR A 284 -12.23 10.11 -11.95
C THR A 284 -13.32 10.84 -11.13
N ALA A 285 -14.52 10.99 -11.69
CA ALA A 285 -15.67 11.62 -11.01
C ALA A 285 -16.47 10.64 -10.12
N PHE A 286 -16.13 9.34 -10.13
CA PHE A 286 -16.77 8.35 -9.27
C PHE A 286 -16.50 8.67 -7.79
N PRO A 287 -17.49 8.54 -6.87
CA PRO A 287 -17.44 9.23 -5.58
C PRO A 287 -16.76 8.42 -4.47
N GLY A 288 -16.41 7.15 -4.71
CA GLY A 288 -15.92 6.30 -3.65
C GLY A 288 -15.28 4.99 -4.09
N PHE A 289 -14.57 4.38 -3.16
CA PHE A 289 -14.03 3.04 -3.28
C PHE A 289 -15.05 2.01 -2.78
N ILE A 290 -15.28 0.97 -3.59
CA ILE A 290 -16.34 0.00 -3.37
C ILE A 290 -15.75 -1.38 -3.16
N SER A 291 -16.19 -2.06 -2.10
CA SER A 291 -15.92 -3.47 -1.86
C SER A 291 -17.17 -4.32 -2.11
N ALA A 292 -17.06 -5.64 -1.97
CA ALA A 292 -18.22 -6.53 -2.13
C ALA A 292 -19.36 -6.19 -1.14
N ARG A 293 -19.01 -5.74 0.08
CA ARG A 293 -19.94 -5.54 1.19
C ARG A 293 -20.09 -4.09 1.65
N GLY A 294 -19.31 -3.17 1.11
CA GLY A 294 -19.31 -1.78 1.58
C GLY A 294 -18.84 -0.78 0.53
N ALA A 295 -18.78 0.47 0.97
CA ALA A 295 -18.21 1.58 0.20
C ALA A 295 -17.72 2.68 1.14
N ILE A 296 -16.61 3.32 0.79
CA ILE A 296 -16.10 4.53 1.46
C ILE A 296 -15.96 5.63 0.42
N SER A 297 -16.20 6.87 0.81
CA SER A 297 -15.96 8.03 -0.07
C SER A 297 -14.48 8.17 -0.43
N ASN A 298 -14.20 8.75 -1.59
CA ASN A 298 -12.83 8.99 -2.03
C ASN A 298 -12.11 9.98 -1.11
N GLU A 299 -12.81 10.97 -0.58
CA GLU A 299 -12.29 11.93 0.40
C GLU A 299 -11.85 11.21 1.67
N MET A 300 -12.76 10.43 2.28
CA MET A 300 -12.44 9.64 3.48
C MET A 300 -11.27 8.68 3.22
N SER A 301 -11.25 8.06 2.04
CA SER A 301 -10.18 7.14 1.66
C SER A 301 -8.82 7.82 1.50
N ARG A 302 -8.78 9.08 1.03
CA ARG A 302 -7.54 9.89 0.96
C ARG A 302 -7.09 10.29 2.35
N GLU A 303 -8.01 10.71 3.22
CA GLU A 303 -7.69 11.01 4.62
C GLU A 303 -7.11 9.79 5.34
N MET A 304 -7.69 8.60 5.15
CA MET A 304 -7.13 7.35 5.67
C MET A 304 -5.68 7.16 5.20
N SER A 305 -5.40 7.30 3.90
CA SER A 305 -4.03 7.18 3.36
C SER A 305 -3.06 8.17 3.99
N ASN A 306 -3.46 9.44 4.14
CA ASN A 306 -2.61 10.49 4.70
C ASN A 306 -2.34 10.30 6.19
N MET A 307 -3.35 9.86 6.95
CA MET A 307 -3.26 9.69 8.40
C MET A 307 -2.53 8.39 8.76
N PHE A 308 -2.80 7.30 8.06
CA PHE A 308 -2.19 5.99 8.34
C PHE A 308 -0.68 6.01 8.08
N ALA A 309 -0.25 6.77 7.07
CA ALA A 309 1.17 6.99 6.79
C ALA A 309 1.91 7.74 7.91
N LYS A 310 1.19 8.44 8.81
CA LYS A 310 1.74 9.21 9.93
C LYS A 310 1.43 8.57 11.29
N HIS A 311 1.34 7.24 11.33
CA HIS A 311 1.04 6.45 12.53
C HIS A 311 -0.34 6.71 13.16
N PHE A 312 -1.26 7.39 12.46
CA PHE A 312 -2.63 7.54 12.92
C PHE A 312 -3.48 6.40 12.33
N GLY A 313 -3.37 5.21 12.92
CA GLY A 313 -3.94 3.98 12.39
C GLY A 313 -5.48 3.90 12.37
N PRO A 314 -6.05 2.74 11.98
CA PRO A 314 -7.49 2.56 11.85
C PRO A 314 -8.31 2.83 13.12
N ALA A 315 -7.78 2.48 14.30
CA ALA A 315 -8.48 2.63 15.57
C ALA A 315 -8.73 4.10 15.97
N PRO A 316 -7.70 4.97 16.06
CA PRO A 316 -7.92 6.39 16.33
C PRO A 316 -8.70 7.07 15.20
N PHE A 317 -8.57 6.61 13.95
CA PHE A 317 -9.36 7.12 12.83
C PHE A 317 -10.85 6.78 12.94
N ALA A 318 -11.21 5.56 13.35
CA ALA A 318 -12.61 5.19 13.60
C ALA A 318 -13.25 6.09 14.67
N LYS A 319 -12.53 6.35 15.76
CA LYS A 319 -12.96 7.25 16.84
C LYS A 319 -13.16 8.68 16.32
N LEU A 320 -12.23 9.20 15.52
CA LEU A 320 -12.34 10.51 14.88
C LEU A 320 -13.59 10.62 13.99
N VAL A 321 -13.81 9.62 13.12
CA VAL A 321 -14.98 9.57 12.23
C VAL A 321 -16.27 9.54 13.05
N SER A 322 -16.31 8.71 14.10
CA SER A 322 -17.45 8.61 15.02
C SER A 322 -17.77 9.96 15.65
N GLU A 323 -16.78 10.64 16.21
CA GLU A 323 -16.95 11.95 16.83
C GLU A 323 -17.47 12.99 15.83
N ILE A 324 -16.91 13.05 14.63
CA ILE A 324 -17.36 13.97 13.57
C ILE A 324 -18.83 13.71 13.20
N GLN A 325 -19.23 12.43 13.08
CA GLN A 325 -20.61 12.08 12.72
C GLN A 325 -21.61 12.40 13.85
N HIS A 326 -21.25 12.14 15.12
CA HIS A 326 -22.07 12.49 16.28
C HIS A 326 -22.21 14.00 16.42
N ARG A 327 -21.11 14.74 16.26
CA ARG A 327 -21.14 16.21 16.25
C ARG A 327 -22.06 16.75 15.17
N PHE A 328 -21.99 16.20 13.95
CA PHE A 328 -22.86 16.63 12.86
C PHE A 328 -24.35 16.35 13.16
N HIS A 329 -24.67 15.24 13.82
CA HIS A 329 -26.04 14.98 14.31
C HIS A 329 -26.49 15.99 15.37
N ALA A 330 -25.62 16.30 16.34
CA ALA A 330 -25.90 17.31 17.37
C ALA A 330 -26.12 18.71 16.76
N ASP A 331 -25.34 19.09 15.74
CA ASP A 331 -25.49 20.37 15.04
C ASP A 331 -26.85 20.45 14.30
N ILE A 332 -27.30 19.34 13.70
CA ILE A 332 -28.63 19.25 13.08
C ILE A 332 -29.73 19.38 14.14
N GLU A 333 -29.59 18.71 15.28
CA GLU A 333 -30.55 18.80 16.39
C GLU A 333 -30.61 20.21 16.96
N LEU A 334 -29.46 20.86 17.17
CA LEU A 334 -29.41 22.25 17.62
C LEU A 334 -30.12 23.19 16.64
N MET A 335 -29.95 22.98 15.33
CA MET A 335 -30.66 23.76 14.31
C MET A 335 -32.17 23.56 14.37
N TYR A 336 -32.63 22.32 14.54
CA TYR A 336 -34.04 21.98 14.71
C TYR A 336 -34.66 22.65 15.95
N LEU A 337 -33.99 22.55 17.10
CA LEU A 337 -34.43 23.17 18.35
C LEU A 337 -34.41 24.70 18.27
N GLY A 338 -33.39 25.27 17.63
CA GLY A 338 -33.28 26.70 17.37
C GLY A 338 -34.44 27.23 16.53
N ALA A 339 -34.79 26.52 15.46
CA ALA A 339 -35.92 26.85 14.60
C ALA A 339 -37.27 26.75 15.34
N ALA A 340 -37.46 25.69 16.13
CA ALA A 340 -38.65 25.51 16.96
C ALA A 340 -38.83 26.66 17.95
N LYS A 341 -37.75 27.05 18.64
CA LYS A 341 -37.73 28.19 19.58
C LYS A 341 -38.06 29.49 18.87
N PHE A 342 -37.44 29.75 17.72
CA PHE A 342 -37.66 30.97 16.95
C PHE A 342 -39.12 31.12 16.50
N TRP A 343 -39.77 30.03 16.09
CA TRP A 343 -41.18 30.04 15.68
C TRP A 343 -42.18 29.83 16.81
N GLY A 344 -41.74 29.76 18.07
CA GLY A 344 -42.63 29.59 19.23
C GLY A 344 -43.40 28.28 19.25
N GLN A 345 -42.89 27.22 18.61
CA GLN A 345 -43.55 25.92 18.54
C GLN A 345 -43.52 25.22 19.91
N ARG A 346 -44.67 24.69 20.35
CA ARG A 346 -44.80 23.92 21.61
C ARG A 346 -45.04 22.44 21.28
N GLY A 347 -44.50 21.54 22.10
CA GLY A 347 -44.71 20.09 21.92
C GLY A 347 -44.03 19.53 20.67
N ILE A 348 -42.86 20.06 20.30
CA ILE A 348 -42.09 19.54 19.17
C ILE A 348 -41.67 18.09 19.40
N LYS A 349 -41.67 17.29 18.34
CA LYS A 349 -41.15 15.91 18.38
C LYS A 349 -39.64 15.96 18.63
N PRO A 350 -39.08 15.16 19.56
CA PRO A 350 -37.64 15.09 19.74
C PRO A 350 -36.95 14.50 18.50
N CYS A 351 -35.68 14.87 18.30
CA CYS A 351 -34.84 14.18 17.33
C CYS A 351 -34.67 12.71 17.74
N SER A 352 -34.60 11.81 16.76
CA SER A 352 -34.22 10.43 17.01
C SER A 352 -32.79 10.37 17.57
N PRO A 353 -32.49 9.38 18.42
CA PRO A 353 -31.12 9.00 18.73
C PRO A 353 -30.27 8.83 17.47
N PHE A 354 -28.95 9.01 17.62
CA PHE A 354 -28.01 8.92 16.51
C PHE A 354 -28.09 7.56 15.81
N ASP A 355 -28.15 6.47 16.57
CA ASP A 355 -28.13 5.09 16.09
C ASP A 355 -29.52 4.51 15.78
N ASP A 356 -30.60 5.30 15.88
CA ASP A 356 -31.96 4.82 15.62
C ASP A 356 -32.12 4.41 14.13
N PRO A 357 -32.31 3.11 13.82
CA PRO A 357 -32.38 2.61 12.45
C PRO A 357 -33.62 3.11 11.69
N ASN A 358 -34.67 3.55 12.40
CA ASN A 358 -35.88 4.11 11.79
C ASN A 358 -35.82 5.64 11.65
N GLY A 359 -34.89 6.29 12.37
CA GLY A 359 -34.66 7.73 12.40
C GLY A 359 -33.41 8.15 11.62
N TYR A 360 -32.43 8.73 12.32
CA TYR A 360 -31.18 9.24 11.75
C TYR A 360 -30.28 8.14 11.14
N ALA A 361 -30.35 6.94 11.70
CA ALA A 361 -29.64 5.73 11.29
C ALA A 361 -28.12 5.95 11.10
N GLY A 362 -27.52 6.71 12.02
CA GLY A 362 -26.08 6.89 12.13
C GLY A 362 -25.40 5.59 12.49
N ALA A 363 -24.27 5.31 11.83
CA ALA A 363 -23.50 4.09 12.05
C ALA A 363 -22.06 4.36 11.64
N PRO A 364 -21.20 4.89 12.52
CA PRO A 364 -19.80 5.11 12.20
C PRO A 364 -19.14 3.78 11.83
N PRO A 365 -18.18 3.79 10.89
CA PRO A 365 -17.53 2.56 10.47
C PRO A 365 -16.68 1.97 11.58
N SER A 366 -16.72 0.65 11.72
CA SER A 366 -15.86 -0.07 12.66
C SER A 366 -14.37 -0.04 12.26
N ILE A 367 -13.49 -0.33 13.22
CA ILE A 367 -12.05 -0.43 13.01
C ILE A 367 -11.73 -1.49 11.94
N GLN A 368 -12.35 -2.66 12.06
CA GLN A 368 -12.19 -3.79 11.15
C GLN A 368 -12.70 -3.45 9.74
N TYR A 369 -13.83 -2.74 9.64
CA TYR A 369 -14.34 -2.26 8.36
C TYR A 369 -13.32 -1.33 7.67
N LEU A 370 -12.78 -0.35 8.40
CA LEU A 370 -11.78 0.58 7.86
C LEU A 370 -10.49 -0.13 7.46
N LYS A 371 -10.00 -1.06 8.28
CA LYS A 371 -8.83 -1.89 7.95
C LYS A 371 -9.06 -2.70 6.68
N GLY A 372 -10.23 -3.34 6.55
CA GLY A 372 -10.62 -4.11 5.37
C GLY A 372 -10.69 -3.25 4.11
N MET A 373 -11.42 -2.13 4.17
CA MET A 373 -11.55 -1.20 3.05
C MET A 373 -10.21 -0.60 2.61
N PHE A 374 -9.34 -0.26 3.56
CA PHE A 374 -7.99 0.23 3.26
C PHE A 374 -7.14 -0.85 2.60
N THR A 375 -7.16 -2.07 3.14
CA THR A 375 -6.41 -3.21 2.60
C THR A 375 -6.86 -3.52 1.18
N ASP A 376 -8.17 -3.57 0.93
CA ASP A 376 -8.73 -3.80 -0.41
C ASP A 376 -8.32 -2.69 -1.38
N LYS A 377 -8.30 -1.43 -0.92
CA LYS A 377 -7.80 -0.31 -1.72
C LYS A 377 -6.32 -0.45 -2.06
N VAL A 378 -5.47 -0.77 -1.08
CA VAL A 378 -4.02 -0.94 -1.33
C VAL A 378 -3.79 -2.10 -2.29
N LYS A 379 -4.51 -3.22 -2.12
CA LYS A 379 -4.49 -4.35 -3.07
C LYS A 379 -4.91 -3.95 -4.48
N ALA A 380 -5.94 -3.12 -4.62
CA ALA A 380 -6.39 -2.60 -5.90
C ALA A 380 -5.32 -1.71 -6.58
N HIS A 381 -4.56 -0.95 -5.78
CA HIS A 381 -3.44 -0.13 -6.27
C HIS A 381 -2.12 -0.91 -6.42
N ARG A 382 -2.07 -2.18 -6.03
CA ARG A 382 -0.85 -2.99 -6.03
C ARG A 382 -0.12 -2.95 -7.36
N VAL A 383 -0.83 -3.08 -8.49
CA VAL A 383 -0.19 -3.08 -9.82
C VAL A 383 0.57 -1.78 -10.08
N PHE A 384 0.05 -0.64 -9.61
CA PHE A 384 0.74 0.65 -9.73
C PHE A 384 1.91 0.76 -8.77
N ILE A 385 1.73 0.31 -7.52
CA ILE A 385 2.80 0.29 -6.53
C ILE A 385 3.95 -0.60 -7.00
N ASP A 386 3.64 -1.81 -7.47
CA ASP A 386 4.60 -2.77 -8.00
C ASP A 386 5.32 -2.22 -9.23
N ARG A 387 4.62 -1.48 -10.12
CA ARG A 387 5.22 -0.83 -11.29
C ARG A 387 6.06 0.40 -10.93
N ASP A 388 5.62 1.22 -9.98
CA ASP A 388 6.36 2.37 -9.48
C ASP A 388 7.66 1.91 -8.82
N THR A 389 7.53 0.99 -7.86
CA THR A 389 8.65 0.30 -7.21
C THR A 389 9.54 -0.33 -8.28
N ALA A 390 8.95 -1.09 -9.20
CA ALA A 390 9.39 -1.43 -10.56
C ALA A 390 10.56 -0.62 -11.14
N SER A 391 10.25 0.67 -11.24
CA SER A 391 10.98 1.67 -12.01
C SER A 391 12.02 2.44 -11.22
N LYS A 392 12.06 2.29 -9.89
CA LYS A 392 13.00 3.01 -9.05
C LYS A 392 14.45 2.61 -9.36
N PRO A 393 15.39 3.57 -9.35
CA PRO A 393 16.81 3.25 -9.47
C PRO A 393 17.29 2.51 -8.22
N MET A 394 18.41 1.83 -8.35
CA MET A 394 19.11 1.17 -7.25
C MET A 394 20.61 1.08 -7.59
N THR A 395 21.21 2.23 -7.86
CA THR A 395 22.65 2.32 -8.16
C THR A 395 23.45 2.01 -6.89
N PHE A 396 22.93 2.46 -5.74
CA PHE A 396 23.41 2.13 -4.41
C PHE A 396 22.32 1.32 -3.70
N ALA A 397 22.58 0.04 -3.48
CA ALA A 397 21.68 -0.85 -2.77
C ALA A 397 22.02 -0.84 -1.28
N LYS A 398 20.99 -0.76 -0.42
CA LYS A 398 21.09 -1.04 1.01
C LYS A 398 20.20 -2.24 1.28
N THR A 399 20.78 -3.36 1.65
CA THR A 399 20.04 -4.61 1.84
C THR A 399 20.23 -5.14 3.24
N ASP A 400 19.13 -5.48 3.91
CA ASP A 400 19.17 -5.93 5.30
C ASP A 400 17.95 -6.79 5.67
N HIS A 401 18.12 -7.65 6.66
CA HIS A 401 17.04 -8.35 7.34
C HIS A 401 16.42 -7.46 8.43
N THR A 402 15.13 -7.19 8.34
CA THR A 402 14.33 -6.56 9.39
C THR A 402 13.47 -7.58 10.11
N PHE A 403 13.21 -7.32 11.40
CA PHE A 403 12.46 -8.23 12.28
C PHE A 403 11.23 -7.56 12.90
N ASP A 404 11.15 -6.23 12.88
CA ASP A 404 10.20 -5.50 13.72
C ASP A 404 8.75 -5.70 13.30
N TYR A 405 8.46 -5.71 12.01
CA TYR A 405 7.07 -5.90 11.58
C TYR A 405 6.63 -7.37 11.64
N LEU A 406 7.57 -8.33 11.67
CA LEU A 406 7.27 -9.75 11.82
C LEU A 406 6.68 -10.06 13.19
N LYS A 407 7.02 -9.28 14.22
CA LYS A 407 6.38 -9.32 15.54
C LYS A 407 4.85 -9.15 15.46
N GLY A 408 4.34 -8.53 14.40
CA GLY A 408 2.91 -8.36 14.12
C GLY A 408 2.31 -9.38 13.15
N VAL A 409 3.10 -10.29 12.58
CA VAL A 409 2.62 -11.35 11.68
C VAL A 409 2.20 -12.55 12.53
N ALA A 410 0.95 -12.97 12.40
CA ALA A 410 0.45 -14.11 13.16
C ALA A 410 1.08 -15.43 12.66
N GLY A 411 1.62 -16.21 13.60
CA GLY A 411 2.03 -17.58 13.35
C GLY A 411 0.86 -18.52 13.01
N VAL A 412 1.16 -19.65 12.38
CA VAL A 412 0.16 -20.70 12.13
C VAL A 412 0.20 -21.69 13.28
N LYS A 413 -0.95 -21.87 13.94
CA LYS A 413 -1.06 -22.67 15.17
C LYS A 413 -0.14 -22.21 16.30
N GLY A 414 0.20 -20.91 16.33
CA GLY A 414 1.10 -20.33 17.33
C GLY A 414 2.59 -20.50 17.03
N GLU A 415 2.95 -21.07 15.88
CA GLU A 415 4.33 -21.15 15.41
C GLU A 415 4.60 -20.09 14.35
N ASP A 416 5.67 -19.31 14.53
CA ASP A 416 6.09 -18.31 13.56
C ASP A 416 6.62 -18.99 12.30
N ILE A 417 6.03 -18.66 11.16
CA ILE A 417 6.46 -19.19 9.85
C ILE A 417 7.65 -18.39 9.30
N PHE A 418 7.81 -17.16 9.77
CA PHE A 418 8.69 -16.17 9.18
C PHE A 418 9.61 -15.57 10.25
N ASN A 419 10.88 -15.93 10.21
CA ASN A 419 11.85 -15.46 11.19
C ASN A 419 12.53 -14.16 10.76
N ALA A 420 12.48 -13.81 9.47
CA ALA A 420 13.11 -12.59 8.97
C ALA A 420 12.36 -12.00 7.78
N ALA A 421 12.70 -10.75 7.47
CA ALA A 421 12.21 -10.06 6.30
C ALA A 421 13.33 -9.30 5.63
N TYR A 422 13.60 -9.61 4.38
CA TYR A 422 14.68 -8.96 3.66
C TYR A 422 14.17 -7.75 2.90
N SER A 423 14.80 -6.60 3.12
CA SER A 423 14.49 -5.35 2.44
C SER A 423 15.66 -4.93 1.57
N ALA A 424 15.36 -4.42 0.37
CA ALA A 424 16.33 -3.76 -0.49
C ALA A 424 15.88 -2.31 -0.72
N GLY A 425 16.65 -1.36 -0.21
CA GLY A 425 16.46 0.08 -0.40
C GLY A 425 17.44 0.65 -1.42
N ASN A 426 17.06 1.75 -2.08
CA ASN A 426 17.93 2.48 -3.00
C ASN A 426 18.68 3.65 -2.33
N GLU A 427 19.39 4.43 -3.15
CA GLU A 427 20.12 5.64 -2.75
C GLU A 427 19.26 6.74 -2.11
N PHE A 428 17.93 6.69 -2.27
CA PHE A 428 16.97 7.66 -1.75
C PHE A 428 16.18 7.11 -0.56
N GLU A 429 16.61 5.98 0.01
CA GLU A 429 15.93 5.30 1.12
C GLU A 429 14.52 4.80 0.75
N GLU A 430 14.26 4.65 -0.55
CA GLU A 430 13.02 4.07 -1.02
C GLU A 430 13.15 2.55 -1.10
N ILE A 431 12.15 1.85 -0.56
CA ILE A 431 12.09 0.40 -0.67
C ILE A 431 11.88 0.01 -2.14
N ARG A 432 12.82 -0.77 -2.67
CA ARG A 432 12.77 -1.34 -4.01
C ARG A 432 12.25 -2.77 -4.03
N ALA A 433 12.56 -3.56 -3.01
CA ALA A 433 11.99 -4.88 -2.85
C ALA A 433 11.91 -5.27 -1.39
N HIS A 434 11.01 -6.20 -1.11
CA HIS A 434 10.78 -6.70 0.23
C HIS A 434 10.26 -8.13 0.16
N SER A 435 10.87 -9.03 0.93
CA SER A 435 10.47 -10.45 0.96
C SER A 435 10.47 -10.96 2.39
N ILE A 436 9.36 -11.60 2.77
CA ILE A 436 9.26 -12.31 4.04
C ILE A 436 9.92 -13.68 3.89
N THR A 437 10.83 -14.04 4.79
CA THR A 437 11.61 -15.27 4.71
C THR A 437 11.44 -16.15 5.95
N PRO A 438 11.43 -17.49 5.78
CA PRO A 438 11.32 -18.40 6.92
C PRO A 438 12.57 -18.38 7.80
N THR A 439 13.73 -18.03 7.26
CA THR A 439 15.00 -17.91 8.00
C THR A 439 15.78 -16.68 7.53
N LYS A 440 16.90 -16.37 8.18
CA LYS A 440 17.87 -15.33 7.77
C LYS A 440 18.71 -15.74 6.54
N SER A 441 18.42 -16.88 5.91
CA SER A 441 19.18 -17.36 4.76
C SER A 441 18.88 -16.56 3.50
N LEU A 442 19.94 -16.04 2.88
CA LEU A 442 19.86 -15.31 1.61
C LEU A 442 19.35 -16.17 0.44
N ALA A 443 19.38 -17.49 0.57
CA ALA A 443 18.84 -18.39 -0.45
C ALA A 443 17.37 -18.12 -0.76
N TYR A 444 16.58 -17.66 0.24
CA TYR A 444 15.16 -17.35 0.08
C TYR A 444 14.90 -16.03 -0.66
N VAL A 445 15.90 -15.16 -0.83
CA VAL A 445 15.74 -13.83 -1.43
C VAL A 445 16.43 -13.69 -2.78
N LYS A 446 17.09 -14.75 -3.25
CA LYS A 446 17.79 -14.76 -4.54
C LYS A 446 16.89 -14.31 -5.69
N GLY A 447 15.70 -14.90 -5.84
CA GLY A 447 14.77 -14.55 -6.91
C GLY A 447 14.32 -13.09 -6.85
N MET A 448 14.10 -12.55 -5.65
CA MET A 448 13.76 -11.13 -5.48
C MET A 448 14.89 -10.21 -5.96
N LEU A 449 16.15 -10.53 -5.64
CA LEU A 449 17.30 -9.73 -6.09
C LEU A 449 17.55 -9.84 -7.60
N GLU A 450 17.33 -11.02 -8.18
CA GLU A 450 17.36 -11.24 -9.64
C GLU A 450 16.28 -10.39 -10.35
N ASP A 451 15.06 -10.36 -9.82
CA ASP A 451 13.96 -9.54 -10.33
C ASP A 451 14.30 -8.03 -10.29
N ILE A 452 15.05 -7.57 -9.28
CA ILE A 452 15.50 -6.18 -9.24
C ILE A 452 16.47 -5.89 -10.38
N GLN A 453 17.46 -6.76 -10.62
CA GLN A 453 18.42 -6.58 -11.72
C GLN A 453 17.73 -6.57 -13.09
N GLU A 454 16.73 -7.45 -13.28
CA GLU A 454 15.91 -7.42 -14.49
C GLU A 454 15.11 -6.10 -14.59
N GLY A 455 14.51 -5.66 -13.49
CA GLY A 455 13.76 -4.41 -13.40
C GLY A 455 14.60 -3.18 -13.76
N LEU A 456 15.83 -3.09 -13.23
CA LEU A 456 16.78 -2.01 -13.55
C LEU A 456 17.06 -1.97 -15.05
N LYS A 457 17.38 -3.14 -15.64
CA LYS A 457 17.64 -3.27 -17.07
C LYS A 457 16.42 -2.88 -17.92
N ASN A 458 15.23 -3.38 -17.56
CA ASN A 458 13.99 -3.11 -18.29
C ASN A 458 13.58 -1.63 -18.23
N CYS A 459 13.95 -0.92 -17.17
CA CYS A 459 13.68 0.51 -17.00
C CYS A 459 14.83 1.41 -17.51
N ASN A 460 15.89 0.85 -18.10
CA ASN A 460 17.11 1.55 -18.50
C ASN A 460 17.79 2.30 -17.34
N ASN A 461 17.65 1.80 -16.11
CA ASN A 461 18.40 2.30 -14.96
C ASN A 461 19.83 1.74 -14.98
N PRO A 462 20.81 2.47 -14.42
CA PRO A 462 22.14 1.91 -14.19
C PRO A 462 22.07 0.64 -13.35
N PRO A 463 22.94 -0.36 -13.60
CA PRO A 463 23.04 -1.52 -12.73
C PRO A 463 23.56 -1.12 -11.34
N THR A 464 23.30 -1.95 -10.34
CA THR A 464 23.79 -1.72 -8.97
C THR A 464 25.32 -1.71 -8.94
N GLN A 465 25.92 -0.62 -8.45
CA GLN A 465 27.37 -0.43 -8.40
C GLN A 465 27.93 -0.63 -6.99
N ILE A 466 27.15 -0.28 -5.97
CA ILE A 466 27.52 -0.43 -4.57
C ILE A 466 26.38 -1.12 -3.84
N LEU A 467 26.70 -2.08 -2.98
CA LEU A 467 25.76 -2.77 -2.11
C LEU A 467 26.26 -2.71 -0.67
N TYR A 468 25.41 -2.20 0.22
CA TYR A 468 25.61 -2.19 1.66
C TYR A 468 24.81 -3.34 2.29
N THR A 469 25.49 -4.11 3.15
CA THR A 469 24.93 -5.18 3.97
C THR A 469 25.72 -5.24 5.28
N ASP A 470 25.16 -5.85 6.32
CA ASP A 470 25.78 -5.99 7.65
C ASP A 470 27.01 -6.91 7.63
N SER A 471 27.03 -7.90 6.74
CA SER A 471 28.10 -8.91 6.66
C SER A 471 28.71 -9.00 5.26
N PRO A 472 29.37 -7.93 4.76
CA PRO A 472 29.81 -7.84 3.37
C PRO A 472 30.81 -8.93 3.00
N GLN A 473 31.65 -9.41 3.93
CA GLN A 473 32.61 -10.49 3.67
C GLN A 473 31.91 -11.85 3.51
N ALA A 474 30.96 -12.18 4.39
CA ALA A 474 30.24 -13.45 4.37
C ALA A 474 29.26 -13.54 3.18
N GLU A 475 28.60 -12.43 2.87
CA GLU A 475 27.57 -12.37 1.82
C GLU A 475 28.14 -12.05 0.43
N ARG A 476 29.43 -11.75 0.34
CA ARG A 476 30.09 -11.30 -0.89
C ARG A 476 29.78 -12.18 -2.09
N SER A 477 30.09 -13.48 -1.96
CA SER A 477 29.97 -14.44 -3.05
C SER A 477 28.52 -14.58 -3.53
N PHE A 478 27.56 -14.49 -2.61
CA PHE A 478 26.15 -14.52 -2.92
C PHE A 478 25.75 -13.29 -3.75
N HIS A 479 26.05 -12.08 -3.27
CA HIS A 479 25.69 -10.84 -3.96
C HIS A 479 26.41 -10.65 -5.29
N GLU A 480 27.70 -11.02 -5.38
CA GLU A 480 28.46 -10.98 -6.64
C GLU A 480 27.90 -11.97 -7.67
N SER A 481 27.36 -13.12 -7.23
CA SER A 481 26.76 -14.09 -8.15
C SER A 481 25.51 -13.54 -8.84
N ILE A 482 24.75 -12.67 -8.17
CA ILE A 482 23.51 -12.06 -8.67
C ILE A 482 23.81 -10.73 -9.39
N ASN A 483 24.66 -9.89 -8.79
CA ASN A 483 24.98 -8.54 -9.24
C ASN A 483 26.38 -8.52 -9.86
N GLN A 484 26.51 -8.98 -11.10
CA GLN A 484 27.79 -9.05 -11.81
C GLN A 484 28.47 -7.68 -11.98
N SER A 485 27.71 -6.58 -11.90
CA SER A 485 28.24 -5.23 -11.90
C SER A 485 29.10 -4.91 -10.68
N LEU A 486 28.95 -5.62 -9.56
CA LEU A 486 29.78 -5.48 -8.36
C LEU A 486 31.22 -6.00 -8.57
N LEU A 487 31.47 -6.77 -9.63
CA LEU A 487 32.80 -7.27 -9.97
C LEU A 487 33.59 -6.30 -10.87
N LYS A 488 32.92 -5.28 -11.42
CA LYS A 488 33.51 -4.42 -12.43
C LYS A 488 34.35 -3.33 -11.78
N ASP A 489 35.65 -3.32 -12.11
CA ASP A 489 36.61 -2.31 -11.62
C ASP A 489 36.71 -2.28 -10.08
N VAL A 490 36.48 -3.43 -9.43
CA VAL A 490 36.56 -3.58 -7.96
C VAL A 490 37.81 -4.38 -7.59
N GLU A 491 38.68 -3.78 -6.77
CA GLU A 491 39.74 -4.49 -6.06
C GLU A 491 39.21 -4.88 -4.67
N PRO A 492 39.25 -6.17 -4.29
CA PRO A 492 38.83 -6.60 -2.96
C PRO A 492 39.65 -5.90 -1.88
N VAL A 493 38.97 -5.37 -0.87
CA VAL A 493 39.62 -4.97 0.38
C VAL A 493 40.17 -6.24 1.03
N THR A 494 41.49 -6.36 1.07
CA THR A 494 42.20 -7.41 1.80
C THR A 494 41.97 -7.25 3.30
N ASP A 495 42.43 -8.20 4.12
CA ASP A 495 42.44 -8.06 5.60
C ASP A 495 43.35 -6.91 6.11
N TRP A 496 43.74 -5.99 5.22
CA TRP A 496 44.70 -4.91 5.43
C TRP A 496 46.09 -5.41 5.84
N THR A 497 46.37 -6.70 5.63
CA THR A 497 47.63 -7.37 5.97
C THR A 497 48.75 -7.07 4.99
N ASP A 498 48.41 -6.62 3.78
CA ASP A 498 49.29 -6.21 2.70
C ASP A 498 49.54 -4.69 2.67
N LEU A 499 48.85 -3.91 3.51
CA LEU A 499 49.20 -2.51 3.70
C LEU A 499 50.61 -2.43 4.32
N PRO A 500 51.49 -1.57 3.79
CA PRO A 500 52.81 -1.38 4.38
C PRO A 500 52.64 -0.98 5.86
N PRO A 501 53.43 -1.56 6.79
CA PRO A 501 53.41 -1.17 8.18
C PRO A 501 53.48 0.36 8.27
N PHE A 502 52.56 0.93 9.04
CA PHE A 502 52.47 2.37 9.18
C PHE A 502 53.85 2.95 9.51
N SER A 503 54.41 3.70 8.57
CA SER A 503 55.64 4.45 8.80
C SER A 503 55.27 5.92 8.98
N ARG A 504 55.76 6.51 10.07
CA ARG A 504 55.60 7.94 10.29
C ARG A 504 56.37 8.67 9.21
N THR A 505 55.66 9.31 8.28
CA THR A 505 56.27 10.16 7.26
C THR A 505 57.00 11.30 7.97
N SER A 506 58.33 11.33 7.88
CA SER A 506 59.15 12.40 8.44
C SER A 506 58.76 13.71 7.75
N GLY A 507 58.14 14.63 8.49
CA GLY A 507 57.70 15.94 7.97
C GLY A 507 56.25 16.30 8.30
N VAL A 508 55.43 15.35 8.75
CA VAL A 508 54.04 15.64 9.17
C VAL A 508 54.03 16.26 10.56
N SER A 509 53.56 17.50 10.67
CA SER A 509 53.44 18.20 11.95
C SER A 509 52.30 17.62 12.78
N ALA A 510 52.56 17.39 14.07
CA ALA A 510 51.54 17.00 15.02
C ALA A 510 51.05 18.22 15.81
N TYR A 511 49.75 18.42 15.83
CA TYR A 511 49.05 19.42 16.63
C TYR A 511 48.29 18.70 17.74
N SER A 512 48.48 19.14 18.98
CA SER A 512 47.85 18.54 20.15
C SER A 512 47.12 19.62 20.93
N THR A 513 45.84 19.41 21.23
CA THR A 513 45.04 20.35 22.01
C THR A 513 44.04 19.64 22.92
N SER A 514 43.66 20.30 23.99
CA SER A 514 42.57 19.92 24.90
C SER A 514 41.45 20.96 24.95
N ASP A 515 41.63 22.09 24.27
CA ASP A 515 40.71 23.21 24.28
C ASP A 515 39.58 22.98 23.27
N SER A 516 38.33 23.18 23.68
CA SER A 516 37.17 22.84 22.84
C SER A 516 37.10 23.68 21.56
N MET A 517 37.42 24.98 21.65
CA MET A 517 37.42 25.87 20.48
C MET A 517 38.50 25.46 19.48
N SER A 518 39.70 25.15 19.97
CA SER A 518 40.80 24.67 19.14
C SER A 518 40.48 23.33 18.45
N ILE A 519 39.72 22.44 19.12
CA ILE A 519 39.25 21.18 18.53
C ILE A 519 38.25 21.45 17.41
N GLU A 520 37.31 22.37 17.63
CA GLU A 520 36.31 22.77 16.63
C GLU A 520 36.95 23.45 15.41
N GLU A 521 37.93 24.34 15.62
CA GLU A 521 38.74 24.93 14.56
C GLU A 521 39.48 23.84 13.76
N CYS A 522 40.11 22.88 14.44
CA CYS A 522 40.78 21.76 13.76
C CYS A 522 39.80 20.90 12.95
N ALA A 523 38.60 20.65 13.47
CA ALA A 523 37.57 19.90 12.76
C ALA A 523 37.09 20.67 11.51
N ASN A 524 36.89 21.98 11.62
CA ASN A 524 36.54 22.84 10.49
C ASN A 524 37.66 22.92 9.44
N ASP A 525 38.91 22.98 9.85
CA ASP A 525 40.07 22.91 8.95
C ASP A 525 40.07 21.61 8.15
N ILE A 526 39.84 20.48 8.83
CA ILE A 526 39.74 19.16 8.18
C ILE A 526 38.58 19.14 7.18
N LEU A 527 37.39 19.61 7.56
CA LEU A 527 36.22 19.67 6.70
C LEU A 527 36.45 20.57 5.47
N THR A 528 37.01 21.75 5.67
CA THR A 528 37.34 22.70 4.59
C THR A 528 38.33 22.06 3.62
N HIS A 529 39.36 21.40 4.15
CA HIS A 529 40.34 20.70 3.33
C HIS A 529 39.72 19.55 2.52
N VAL A 530 38.81 18.78 3.12
CA VAL A 530 38.07 17.69 2.43
C VAL A 530 37.18 18.26 1.33
N ILE A 531 36.44 19.33 1.62
CA ILE A 531 35.56 20.01 0.66
C ILE A 531 36.41 20.54 -0.50
N ASP A 532 37.40 21.38 -0.23
CA ASP A 532 38.23 22.02 -1.25
C ASP A 532 38.96 20.99 -2.13
N HIS A 533 39.45 19.89 -1.55
CA HIS A 533 40.09 18.82 -2.33
C HIS A 533 39.09 18.05 -3.21
N ALA A 534 37.87 17.80 -2.72
CA ALA A 534 36.82 17.13 -3.49
C ALA A 534 36.38 17.93 -4.73
N TRP A 535 36.46 19.26 -4.68
CA TRP A 535 36.11 20.14 -5.81
C TRP A 535 37.20 20.24 -6.89
N VAL A 536 38.48 20.11 -6.53
CA VAL A 536 39.61 20.35 -7.44
C VAL A 536 39.96 19.10 -8.25
N VAL A 537 39.84 17.90 -7.67
CA VAL A 537 40.11 16.63 -8.38
C VAL A 537 39.04 15.60 -8.00
N PRO A 538 37.96 15.45 -8.80
CA PRO A 538 36.80 14.58 -8.49
C PRO A 538 37.11 13.08 -8.30
N SER A 539 38.36 12.67 -8.48
CA SER A 539 38.82 11.27 -8.44
C SER A 539 39.80 10.96 -7.30
N GLN A 540 40.07 11.90 -6.37
CA GLN A 540 40.91 11.63 -5.20
C GLN A 540 40.09 11.50 -3.92
N LEU A 541 40.16 10.32 -3.29
CA LEU A 541 39.59 10.05 -1.97
C LEU A 541 40.35 10.85 -0.90
N ALA A 542 39.62 11.61 -0.10
CA ALA A 542 40.16 12.21 1.12
C ALA A 542 40.22 11.13 2.22
N LEU A 543 41.43 10.69 2.58
CA LEU A 543 41.64 9.70 3.62
C LEU A 543 41.97 10.40 4.95
N ILE A 544 41.18 10.10 5.99
CA ILE A 544 41.44 10.52 7.36
C ILE A 544 41.54 9.25 8.21
N ALA A 545 42.69 9.04 8.85
CA ALA A 545 42.85 7.94 9.78
C ALA A 545 42.45 8.38 11.19
N LEU A 546 41.63 7.56 11.85
CA LEU A 546 41.16 7.76 13.23
C LEU A 546 41.83 6.72 14.13
N ALA A 547 42.38 7.18 15.24
CA ALA A 547 42.83 6.32 16.33
C ALA A 547 42.28 6.84 17.65
N ILE A 548 41.89 5.92 18.52
CA ILE A 548 41.27 6.25 19.80
C ILE A 548 42.11 5.63 20.91
N LYS A 549 42.41 6.41 21.95
CA LYS A 549 43.01 5.90 23.18
C LYS A 549 41.99 5.98 24.31
N THR A 550 41.70 4.83 24.89
CA THR A 550 40.91 4.71 26.12
C THR A 550 41.81 4.51 27.33
N ASP A 551 41.31 4.91 28.50
CA ASP A 551 41.87 4.55 29.80
C ASP A 551 40.93 3.53 30.43
N GLN A 552 41.45 2.37 30.82
CA GLN A 552 40.69 1.29 31.42
C GLN A 552 41.33 0.95 32.77
N GLN A 553 40.71 1.44 33.85
CA GLN A 553 41.10 1.03 35.20
C GLN A 553 40.29 -0.20 35.62
N PRO A 554 40.90 -1.16 36.35
CA PRO A 554 40.18 -2.33 36.83
C PRO A 554 38.96 -1.92 37.68
N GLY A 555 37.76 -2.29 37.23
CA GLY A 555 36.50 -1.98 37.92
C GLY A 555 35.83 -0.65 37.55
N GLU A 556 36.40 0.14 36.64
CA GLU A 556 35.76 1.35 36.10
C GLU A 556 35.33 1.17 34.64
N ALA A 557 34.30 1.92 34.23
CA ALA A 557 33.92 1.99 32.83
C ALA A 557 35.07 2.57 31.98
N THR A 558 35.29 2.01 30.80
CA THR A 558 36.29 2.48 29.84
C THR A 558 36.05 3.95 29.50
N ARG A 559 37.03 4.81 29.76
CA ARG A 559 36.93 6.26 29.50
C ARG A 559 37.72 6.63 28.25
N LEU A 560 37.09 7.39 27.36
CA LEU A 560 37.75 7.96 26.20
C LEU A 560 38.72 9.06 26.63
N ARG A 561 40.01 8.94 26.29
CA ARG A 561 41.05 9.87 26.74
C ARG A 561 41.58 10.73 25.60
N LEU A 562 41.98 10.09 24.50
CA LEU A 562 42.50 10.79 23.32
C LEU A 562 41.76 10.34 22.07
N ILE A 563 41.49 11.29 21.19
CA ILE A 563 41.14 11.05 19.79
C ILE A 563 42.30 11.56 18.97
N GLN A 564 42.85 10.73 18.09
CA GLN A 564 43.86 11.14 17.13
C GLN A 564 43.27 11.04 15.72
N LEU A 565 43.35 12.14 14.97
CA LEU A 565 43.04 12.17 13.55
C LEU A 565 44.34 12.39 12.77
N ARG A 566 44.49 11.73 11.63
CA ARG A 566 45.60 11.97 10.72
C ARG A 566 45.06 12.25 9.33
N THR A 567 45.40 13.42 8.80
CA THR A 567 45.22 13.80 7.40
C THR A 567 46.49 13.49 6.61
N VAL A 568 46.51 13.83 5.32
CA VAL A 568 47.70 13.70 4.46
C VAL A 568 48.86 14.55 4.98
N ASP A 569 48.57 15.72 5.55
CA ASP A 569 49.52 16.78 5.89
C ASP A 569 49.73 17.00 7.40
N LYS A 570 48.78 16.58 8.25
CA LYS A 570 48.80 16.84 9.71
C LYS A 570 48.34 15.65 10.54
N ILE A 571 48.81 15.63 11.79
CA ILE A 571 48.29 14.75 12.84
C ILE A 571 47.66 15.63 13.91
N TYR A 572 46.39 15.40 14.22
CA TYR A 572 45.66 16.07 15.28
C TYR A 572 45.50 15.12 16.46
N VAL A 573 45.82 15.57 17.67
CA VAL A 573 45.65 14.82 18.91
C VAL A 573 44.78 15.62 19.84
N PHE A 574 43.55 15.17 20.05
CA PHE A 574 42.56 15.80 20.91
C PHE A 574 42.53 15.09 22.26
N ASN A 575 42.84 15.80 23.32
CA ASN A 575 42.67 15.31 24.69
C ASN A 575 41.26 15.63 25.20
N VAL A 576 40.36 14.68 24.98
CA VAL A 576 38.93 14.81 25.25
C VAL A 576 38.54 14.53 26.70
N GLN A 577 39.49 14.07 27.54
CA GLN A 577 39.25 13.83 28.97
C GLN A 577 38.85 15.11 29.72
N SER A 578 39.32 16.27 29.24
CA SER A 578 38.97 17.56 29.82
C SER A 578 37.58 18.07 29.41
N LEU A 579 37.02 17.56 28.31
CA LEU A 579 35.70 17.96 27.80
C LEU A 579 34.55 17.30 28.57
N SER A 580 34.79 16.12 29.15
CA SER A 580 33.80 15.37 29.93
C SER A 580 33.39 16.04 31.26
N VAL A 581 34.10 17.07 31.73
CA VAL A 581 33.78 17.76 32.99
C VAL A 581 32.56 18.69 32.85
N CYS A 582 32.22 19.11 31.62
CA CYS A 582 31.10 20.04 31.39
C CYS A 582 29.72 19.37 31.27
N PHE A 583 29.63 18.06 31.12
CA PHE A 583 28.35 17.33 30.95
C PHE A 583 27.81 16.69 32.24
N GLY A 584 28.49 16.85 33.38
CA GLY A 584 28.10 16.23 34.65
C GLY A 584 27.13 17.04 35.53
N ASN A 585 26.63 18.19 35.08
CA ASN A 585 25.73 19.06 35.83
C ASN A 585 24.54 19.55 34.99
N PHE A 586 23.85 18.63 34.29
CA PHE A 586 22.52 18.86 33.74
C PHE A 586 21.57 17.73 34.15
#